data_AF-A0A1G2HQH4-F1
#
_entry.id   AF-A0A1G2HQH4-F1
#
_cell.length_a   1.000
_cell.length_b   1.000
_cell.length_c   1.000
_cell.angle_alpha   90.00
_cell.angle_beta   90.00
_cell.angle_gamma   90.00
#
_symmetry.space_group_name_H-M   'P 1'
#
loop_
_entity.id
_entity.type
_entity.pdbx_description
1 polymer ?
#
loop_
_entity_poly.entity_id
_entity_poly.type
_entity_poly.pdbx_seq_one_letter_code
_entity_poly.pdbx_strand_id
1 'polypeptide(L)'
;MGEIITYKSSPISKYCQMKFGDGDRILISVARSGIKIVKLKWAGLVPSETIFQISTADLFSDNYKFARGRLTERSFALDMLDVFKEIFLKLDSLNEVKEELNLIFVK
;
A
#
# COMPACT_ATOMS: atom_id res chain seq x y z
N MET A 1 -15.10 -4.66 -2.24
CA MET A 1 -13.71 -5.10 -2.52
C MET A 1 -13.03 -4.02 -3.33
N GLY A 2 -11.71 -3.86 -3.16
CA GLY A 2 -10.92 -2.83 -3.82
C GLY A 2 -10.85 -3.05 -5.33
N GLU A 3 -10.83 -1.96 -6.08
CA GLU A 3 -10.74 -1.93 -7.54
C GLU A 3 -9.41 -1.29 -7.96
N ILE A 4 -8.69 -1.91 -8.90
CA ILE A 4 -7.49 -1.32 -9.49
C ILE A 4 -7.92 -0.34 -10.59
N ILE A 5 -7.59 0.94 -10.42
CA ILE A 5 -7.84 1.99 -11.41
C ILE A 5 -6.67 2.12 -12.38
N THR A 6 -5.45 2.02 -11.87
CA THR A 6 -4.24 2.10 -12.69
C THR A 6 -3.14 1.29 -12.03
N TYR A 7 -2.38 0.56 -12.82
CA TYR A 7 -1.26 -0.23 -12.35
C TYR A 7 -0.08 -0.03 -13.28
N LYS A 8 1.08 0.28 -12.71
CA LYS A 8 2.34 0.36 -13.44
C LYS A 8 3.41 -0.31 -12.60
N SER A 9 3.92 -1.43 -13.10
CA SER A 9 5.09 -2.10 -12.52
C SER A 9 6.18 -2.18 -13.58
N SER A 10 7.08 -1.21 -13.53
CA SER A 10 8.25 -1.12 -14.41
C SER A 10 9.49 -0.87 -13.57
N PRO A 11 10.71 -1.18 -14.07
CA PRO A 11 11.95 -0.91 -13.34
C PRO A 11 12.15 0.57 -12.96
N ILE A 12 11.54 1.48 -13.72
CA ILE A 12 11.69 2.94 -13.56
C ILE A 12 10.60 3.52 -12.65
N SER A 13 9.41 2.91 -12.63
CA SER A 13 8.25 3.43 -11.92
C SER A 13 7.34 2.29 -11.49
N LYS A 14 7.05 2.22 -10.19
CA LYS A 14 6.15 1.24 -9.58
C LYS A 14 5.06 1.94 -8.77
N TYR A 15 3.83 1.90 -9.28
CA TYR A 15 2.68 2.41 -8.54
C TYR A 15 1.38 1.70 -8.90
N CYS A 16 0.42 1.77 -7.99
CA CYS A 16 -0.93 1.23 -8.15
C CYS A 16 -1.92 2.25 -7.56
N GLN A 17 -2.90 2.66 -8.35
CA GLN A 17 -4.03 3.44 -7.88
C GLN A 17 -5.22 2.51 -7.66
N MET A 18 -5.84 2.61 -6.49
CA MET A 18 -6.99 1.79 -6.12
C MET A 18 -8.18 2.66 -5.69
N LYS A 19 -9.38 2.13 -5.87
CA LYS A 19 -10.65 2.70 -5.41
C LYS A 19 -11.36 1.68 -4.53
N PHE A 20 -12.05 2.16 -3.49
CA PHE A 20 -12.80 1.33 -2.55
C PHE A 20 -14.32 1.56 -2.65
N GLY A 21 -15.10 0.71 -1.98
CA GLY A 21 -16.57 0.74 -1.98
C GLY A 21 -17.15 2.02 -1.37
N ASP A 22 -16.44 2.60 -0.41
CA ASP A 22 -16.74 3.92 0.19
C ASP A 22 -16.44 5.11 -0.75
N GLY A 23 -15.89 4.86 -1.94
CA GLY A 23 -15.55 5.86 -2.95
C GLY A 23 -14.16 6.50 -2.76
N ASP A 24 -13.46 6.21 -1.68
CA ASP A 24 -12.10 6.70 -1.46
C ASP A 24 -11.13 6.07 -2.46
N ARG A 25 -10.06 6.81 -2.76
CA ARG A 25 -8.99 6.39 -3.66
C ARG A 25 -7.65 6.53 -2.99
N ILE A 26 -6.75 5.60 -3.29
CA ILE A 26 -5.36 5.67 -2.84
C ILE A 26 -4.39 5.48 -4.01
N LEU A 27 -3.18 6.01 -3.84
CA LEU A 27 -2.01 5.69 -4.66
C LEU A 27 -0.98 5.01 -3.78
N ILE A 28 -0.63 3.78 -4.13
CA ILE A 28 0.50 3.03 -3.61
C ILE A 28 1.67 3.32 -4.54
N SER A 29 2.74 3.90 -4.01
CA SER A 29 3.97 4.19 -4.74
C SER A 29 5.13 3.45 -4.09
N VAL A 30 5.87 2.68 -4.89
CA VAL A 30 7.06 1.96 -4.47
C VAL A 30 8.26 2.52 -5.23
N ALA A 31 9.23 3.05 -4.49
CA ALA A 31 10.48 3.58 -5.02
C ALA A 31 11.66 2.94 -4.29
N ARG A 32 12.88 3.15 -4.80
CA ARG A 32 14.10 2.68 -4.11
C ARG A 32 14.22 3.19 -2.68
N SER A 33 13.73 4.41 -2.42
CA SER A 33 13.75 5.05 -1.11
C SER A 33 12.72 4.48 -0.13
N GLY A 34 11.69 3.80 -0.62
CA GLY A 34 10.65 3.22 0.24
C GLY A 34 9.28 3.17 -0.40
N ILE A 35 8.28 3.02 0.46
CA ILE A 35 6.89 2.82 0.09
C ILE A 35 6.07 3.96 0.67
N LYS A 36 5.18 4.52 -0.15
CA LYS A 36 4.27 5.59 0.24
C LYS A 36 2.87 5.28 -0.26
N ILE A 37 1.90 5.35 0.64
CA ILE A 37 0.48 5.19 0.35
C ILE A 37 -0.21 6.52 0.67
N VAL A 38 -0.84 7.12 -0.33
CA VAL A 38 -1.51 8.42 -0.19
C VAL A 38 -2.98 8.34 -0.57
N LYS A 39 -3.84 9.01 0.19
CA LYS A 39 -5.24 9.25 -0.17
C LYS A 39 -5.31 10.26 -1.29
N LEU A 40 -6.13 10.00 -2.30
CA LEU A 40 -6.37 10.91 -3.41
C LEU A 40 -7.76 11.56 -3.31
N LYS A 41 -7.85 12.84 -3.69
CA LYS A 41 -9.10 13.59 -3.87
C LYS A 41 -9.34 13.86 -5.36
N TRP A 42 -10.46 14.51 -5.68
CA TRP A 42 -10.80 14.95 -7.05
C TRP A 42 -10.74 13.80 -8.05
N ALA A 43 -11.46 12.71 -7.74
CA ALA A 43 -11.46 11.48 -8.55
C ALA A 43 -10.07 10.87 -8.80
N GLY A 44 -9.09 11.10 -7.93
CA GLY A 44 -7.76 10.49 -8.04
C GLY A 44 -6.66 11.41 -8.58
N LEU A 45 -6.97 12.68 -8.85
CA LEU A 45 -6.01 13.60 -9.48
C LEU A 45 -5.04 14.24 -8.48
N VAL A 46 -5.46 14.41 -7.22
CA VAL A 46 -4.72 15.23 -6.25
C VAL A 46 -4.44 14.42 -4.98
N PRO A 47 -3.16 14.18 -4.62
CA PRO A 47 -2.78 13.65 -3.31
C PRO A 47 -3.27 14.57 -2.20
N SER A 48 -3.82 13.99 -1.13
CA SER A 48 -4.46 14.76 -0.07
C SER A 48 -3.95 14.44 1.34
N GLU A 49 -3.61 13.20 1.61
CA GLU A 49 -3.15 12.72 2.93
C GLU A 49 -2.18 11.57 2.71
N THR A 50 -1.08 11.54 3.45
CA THR A 50 -0.21 10.34 3.49
C THR A 50 -0.76 9.41 4.55
N ILE A 51 -1.25 8.25 4.12
CA ILE A 51 -1.83 7.23 5.00
C ILE A 51 -0.71 6.40 5.64
N PHE A 52 0.32 6.10 4.84
CA PHE A 52 1.44 5.30 5.29
C PHE A 52 2.70 5.65 4.50
N GLN A 53 3.83 5.63 5.20
CA GLN A 53 5.13 5.81 4.59
C GLN A 53 6.16 5.03 5.40
N ILE A 54 7.01 4.28 4.72
CA ILE A 54 8.15 3.59 5.32
C ILE A 54 9.33 3.63 4.36
N SER A 55 10.53 3.87 4.89
CA SER A 55 11.74 3.82 4.09
C SER A 55 12.14 2.37 3.81
N THR A 56 12.86 2.12 2.72
CA THR A 56 13.42 0.80 2.45
C THR A 56 14.35 0.34 3.59
N ALA A 57 15.14 1.26 4.15
CA ALA A 57 16.04 0.96 5.26
C ALA A 57 15.27 0.48 6.50
N ASP A 58 14.18 1.17 6.86
CA ASP A 58 13.37 0.80 8.02
C ASP A 58 12.65 -0.52 7.79
N LEU A 59 12.03 -0.72 6.62
CA LEU A 59 11.29 -1.95 6.29
C LEU A 59 12.17 -3.20 6.42
N PHE A 60 13.43 -3.12 6.02
CA PHE A 60 14.38 -4.23 6.08
C PHE A 60 15.22 -4.28 7.35
N SER A 61 15.04 -3.34 8.28
CA SER A 61 15.67 -3.37 9.60
C SER A 61 15.05 -4.45 10.51
N ASP A 62 15.75 -4.76 11.61
CA ASP A 62 15.23 -5.67 12.64
C ASP A 62 14.01 -5.11 13.37
N ASN A 63 13.87 -3.78 13.42
CA ASN A 63 12.73 -3.12 14.05
C ASN A 63 11.40 -3.55 13.40
N TYR A 64 11.40 -3.78 12.08
CA TYR A 64 10.23 -4.15 11.29
C TYR A 64 10.26 -5.60 10.79
N LYS A 65 11.10 -6.47 11.38
CA LYS A 65 11.12 -7.90 11.05
C LYS A 65 9.74 -8.56 11.21
N PHE A 66 8.99 -8.19 12.24
CA PHE A 66 7.63 -8.70 12.47
C PHE A 66 6.67 -8.27 11.34
N ALA A 67 6.75 -7.02 10.88
CA ALA A 67 5.91 -6.51 9.80
C ALA A 67 6.18 -7.24 8.48
N ARG A 68 7.45 -7.54 8.18
CA ARG A 68 7.81 -8.39 7.03
C ARG A 68 7.18 -9.78 7.11
N GLY A 69 7.19 -10.41 8.29
CA GLY A 69 6.49 -11.68 8.52
C GLY A 69 4.98 -11.57 8.25
N ARG A 70 4.33 -10.56 8.84
CA ARG A 70 2.89 -10.31 8.65
C ARG A 70 2.50 -10.03 7.20
N LEU A 71 3.38 -9.38 6.42
CA LEU A 71 3.18 -9.17 4.98
C LEU A 71 3.24 -10.49 4.21
N THR A 72 4.23 -11.34 4.50
CA THR A 72 4.38 -12.66 3.84
C THR A 72 3.28 -13.65 4.18
N GLU A 73 2.62 -13.50 5.34
CA GLU A 73 1.43 -14.28 5.70
C GLU A 73 0.21 -13.92 4.85
N ARG A 74 0.17 -12.71 4.28
CA ARG A 74 -1.00 -12.17 3.58
C ARG A 74 -0.90 -12.24 2.06
N SER A 75 0.32 -12.22 1.53
CA SER A 75 0.62 -12.30 0.11
C SER A 75 1.94 -13.03 -0.13
N PHE A 76 1.95 -13.87 -1.17
CA PHE A 76 3.14 -14.57 -1.66
C PHE A 76 3.86 -13.82 -2.79
N ALA A 77 3.41 -12.60 -3.11
CA ALA A 77 4.03 -11.81 -4.16
C ALA A 77 5.48 -11.43 -3.79
N LEU A 78 6.35 -11.43 -4.80
CA LEU A 78 7.77 -11.11 -4.63
C LEU A 78 8.03 -9.59 -4.67
N ASP A 79 7.14 -8.83 -5.32
CA ASP A 79 7.25 -7.38 -5.42
C ASP A 79 6.37 -6.70 -4.38
N MET A 80 6.93 -5.71 -3.68
CA MET A 80 6.21 -4.99 -2.63
C MET A 80 4.96 -4.26 -3.14
N LEU A 81 4.94 -3.79 -4.39
CA LEU A 81 3.73 -3.17 -4.95
C LEU A 81 2.62 -4.21 -5.07
N ASP A 82 2.97 -5.42 -5.52
CA ASP A 82 2.03 -6.51 -5.66
C ASP A 82 1.54 -7.03 -4.31
N VAL A 83 2.42 -7.10 -3.29
CA VAL A 83 2.03 -7.44 -1.91
C VAL A 83 0.93 -6.50 -1.41
N PHE A 84 1.16 -5.18 -1.46
CA PHE A 84 0.15 -4.22 -0.98
C PHE A 84 -1.12 -4.23 -1.83
N LYS A 85 -0.98 -4.34 -3.16
CA LYS A 85 -2.12 -4.45 -4.08
C LYS A 85 -2.99 -5.66 -3.74
N GLU A 86 -2.40 -6.83 -3.58
CA GLU A 86 -3.13 -8.08 -3.28
C GLU A 86 -3.82 -8.03 -1.92
N ILE A 87 -3.18 -7.44 -0.91
CA ILE A 87 -3.79 -7.23 0.41
C ILE A 87 -4.99 -6.30 0.28
N PHE A 88 -4.82 -5.12 -0.34
CA PHE A 88 -5.87 -4.10 -0.40
C PHE A 88 -7.00 -4.42 -1.37
N LEU A 89 -6.79 -5.30 -2.36
CA LEU A 89 -7.86 -5.79 -3.23
C LEU A 89 -8.98 -6.48 -2.43
N LYS A 90 -8.66 -7.05 -1.27
CA LYS A 90 -9.61 -7.76 -0.41
C LYS A 90 -10.44 -6.82 0.47
N LEU A 91 -10.06 -5.55 0.58
CA LEU A 91 -10.66 -4.58 1.50
C LEU A 91 -11.73 -3.74 0.78
N ASP A 92 -12.71 -3.21 1.52
CA ASP A 92 -13.82 -2.44 0.94
C ASP A 92 -13.81 -0.94 1.28
N SER A 93 -12.97 -0.50 2.21
CA SER A 93 -12.93 0.90 2.66
C SER A 93 -11.51 1.39 2.95
N LEU A 94 -11.32 2.71 2.94
CA LEU A 94 -10.06 3.31 3.38
C LEU A 94 -9.81 3.05 4.88
N ASN A 95 -10.86 2.93 5.68
CA ASN A 95 -10.71 2.62 7.10
C ASN A 95 -10.09 1.23 7.30
N GLU A 96 -10.57 0.22 6.58
CA GLU A 96 -9.98 -1.13 6.59
C GLU A 96 -8.51 -1.11 6.15
N VAL A 97 -8.13 -0.29 5.16
CA VAL A 97 -6.72 -0.14 4.75
C VAL A 97 -5.87 0.38 5.90
N LYS A 98 -6.37 1.38 6.64
CA LYS A 98 -5.67 1.94 7.82
C LYS A 98 -5.53 0.91 8.93
N GLU A 99 -6.59 0.17 9.22
CA GLU A 99 -6.59 -0.92 10.21
C GLU A 99 -5.61 -2.03 9.83
N GLU A 100 -5.63 -2.46 8.57
CA GLU A 100 -4.76 -3.51 8.07
C GLU A 100 -3.28 -3.10 8.12
N LEU A 101 -2.98 -1.84 7.78
CA LEU A 101 -1.65 -1.28 7.94
C LEU A 101 -1.21 -1.25 9.41
N ASN A 102 -2.10 -0.89 10.33
CA ASN A 102 -1.80 -0.95 11.76
C ASN A 102 -1.53 -2.39 12.22
N LEU A 103 -2.36 -3.34 11.79
CA LEU A 103 -2.15 -4.76 12.07
C LEU A 103 -0.82 -5.28 11.52
N ILE A 104 -0.31 -4.74 10.41
CA ILE A 104 0.97 -5.16 9.85
C ILE A 104 2.14 -4.47 10.56
N PHE A 105 2.07 -3.15 10.78
CA PHE A 105 3.24 -2.32 11.12
C PHE A 105 3.31 -1.84 12.57
N VAL A 106 2.25 -2.00 13.37
CA VAL A 106 2.24 -1.66 14.80
C VAL A 106 2.40 -2.96 15.60
N LYS A 107 3.31 -2.95 16.57
CA LYS A 107 3.57 -4.12 17.44
C LYS A 107 2.42 -4.33 18.41
#